data_AF-A0A6V7LVZ0-F1
#
_entry.id   AF-A0A6V7LVZ0-F1
#
_cell.length_a   1.000
_cell.length_b   1.000
_cell.length_c   1.000
_cell.angle_alpha   90.00
_cell.angle_beta   90.00
_cell.angle_gamma   90.00
#
_symmetry.space_group_name_H-M   'P 1'
#
loop_
_entity.id
_entity.type
_entity.pdbx_description
1 polymer ?
#
loop_
_entity_poly.entity_id
_entity_poly.type
_entity_poly.pdbx_seq_one_letter_code
_entity_poly.pdbx_strand_id
1 'polypeptide(L)' 'PRSTGEPKTKPTQASVRELRGLGLSPDLIVCRSEHPIGEQVKEKISNFCHVAPEQ' A
#
# COMPACT_ATOMS: atom_id res chain seq x y z
N PRO A 1 -13.07 3.62 -4.74
CA PRO A 1 -14.36 3.91 -5.39
C PRO A 1 -15.15 2.62 -5.65
N ARG A 2 -16.35 2.54 -5.09
CA ARG A 2 -17.22 1.35 -5.17
C ARG A 2 -17.67 0.99 -6.59
N SER A 3 -17.37 1.84 -7.57
CA SER A 3 -17.79 1.68 -8.97
C SER A 3 -17.03 0.60 -9.75
N THR A 4 -15.81 0.23 -9.35
CA THR A 4 -14.98 -0.74 -10.11
C THR A 4 -14.79 -2.08 -9.43
N GLY A 5 -15.09 -2.20 -8.13
CA GLY A 5 -14.79 -3.41 -7.33
C GLY A 5 -13.30 -3.72 -7.14
N GLU A 6 -12.43 -3.16 -7.97
CA GLU A 6 -10.99 -3.36 -7.91
C GLU A 6 -10.31 -2.61 -6.76
N PRO A 7 -9.45 -3.30 -5.97
CA PRO A 7 -8.61 -2.67 -4.97
C PRO A 7 -7.65 -1.66 -5.61
N LYS A 8 -7.60 -0.43 -5.07
CA LYS A 8 -6.70 0.63 -5.54
C LYS A 8 -5.53 0.81 -4.59
N THR A 9 -4.31 0.71 -5.11
CA THR A 9 -3.06 0.88 -4.33
C THR A 9 -2.51 2.30 -4.34
N LYS A 10 -2.92 3.16 -5.28
CA LYS A 10 -2.41 4.53 -5.43
C LYS A 10 -2.50 5.39 -4.16
N PRO A 11 -3.61 5.38 -3.38
CA PRO A 11 -3.66 6.17 -2.14
C PRO A 11 -2.58 5.76 -1.15
N THR A 12 -2.35 4.46 -0.95
CA THR A 12 -1.29 3.92 -0.08
C THR A 12 0.11 4.35 -0.57
N GLN A 13 0.36 4.30 -1.88
CA GLN A 13 1.63 4.72 -2.47
C GLN A 13 1.93 6.20 -2.19
N ALA A 14 0.91 7.06 -2.27
CA ALA A 14 1.06 8.49 -1.97
C ALA A 14 1.43 8.73 -0.50
N SER A 15 0.76 8.06 0.43
CA SER A 15 1.06 8.17 1.87
C SER A 15 2.47 7.71 2.23
N VAL A 16 2.93 6.58 1.67
CA VAL A 16 4.30 6.10 1.93
C VAL A 16 5.35 7.06 1.37
N ARG A 17 5.10 7.62 0.17
CA ARG A 17 5.99 8.63 -0.42
C ARG A 17 6.07 9.89 0.44
N GLU A 18 4.95 10.36 0.96
CA GLU A 18 4.90 11.53 1.83
C GLU A 18 5.63 11.27 3.16
N LEU A 19 5.37 10.12 3.81
CA LEU A 19 6.05 9.70 5.03
C LEU A 19 7.58 9.68 4.86
N ARG A 20 8.06 9.09 3.75
CA ARG A 20 9.50 9.08 3.41
C ARG A 20 10.03 10.47 3.08
N GLY A 21 9.22 11.33 2.45
CA GLY A 21 9.56 12.74 2.22
C GLY A 21 9.76 13.53 3.51
N LEU A 22 9.11 13.12 4.60
CA LEU A 22 9.31 13.65 5.95
C LEU A 22 10.54 13.03 6.67
N GLY A 23 11.27 12.12 6.01
CA GLY A 23 12.46 11.46 6.56
C GLY A 23 12.16 10.18 7.36
N LEU A 24 10.92 9.68 7.34
CA LEU A 24 10.51 8.49 8.08
C LEU A 24 10.33 7.29 7.12
N SER A 25 10.94 6.16 7.46
CA SER A 25 10.72 4.90 6.74
C SER A 25 9.76 4.01 7.54
N PRO A 26 8.69 3.48 6.94
CA PRO A 26 7.80 2.57 7.64
C PRO A 26 8.46 1.19 7.81
N ASP A 27 8.40 0.65 9.02
CA ASP A 27 8.75 -0.75 9.28
C ASP A 27 7.59 -1.69 8.95
N LEU A 28 6.35 -1.21 9.06
CA LEU A 28 5.12 -1.98 8.82
C LEU A 28 4.05 -1.12 8.14
N ILE A 29 3.34 -1.69 7.18
CA ILE A 29 2.26 -1.02 6.44
C ILE A 29 0.91 -1.71 6.70
N VAL A 30 0.07 -1.08 7.51
CA VAL A 30 -1.30 -1.57 7.74
C VAL A 30 -2.23 -1.12 6.61
N CYS A 31 -2.59 -2.05 5.73
CA CYS A 31 -3.58 -1.80 4.68
C CYS A 31 -5.01 -2.07 5.19
N ARG A 32 -5.85 -1.04 5.24
CA ARG A 32 -7.26 -1.16 5.62
C ARG A 32 -8.15 -1.29 4.38
N SER A 33 -9.06 -2.26 4.39
CA SER A 33 -9.98 -2.54 3.28
C SER A 33 -11.31 -3.13 3.78
N GLU A 34 -12.38 -2.97 2.99
CA GLU A 34 -13.70 -3.58 3.26
C GLU A 34 -13.68 -5.11 3.02
N HIS A 35 -12.79 -5.60 2.15
CA HIS A 35 -12.61 -7.02 1.82
C HIS A 35 -11.14 -7.45 1.98
N PRO A 36 -10.86 -8.75 2.15
CA PRO A 36 -9.48 -9.26 2.20
C PRO A 36 -8.66 -8.82 0.99
N ILE A 37 -7.43 -8.37 1.24
CA ILE A 37 -6.49 -7.94 0.20
C ILE A 37 -5.80 -9.17 -0.38
N GLY A 38 -5.99 -9.40 -1.67
CA GLY A 38 -5.32 -10.48 -2.40
C GLY A 38 -3.82 -10.22 -2.63
N GLU A 39 -3.08 -11.29 -2.91
CA GLU A 39 -1.62 -11.25 -2.96
C GLU A 39 -1.06 -10.31 -4.04
N GLN A 40 -1.68 -10.28 -5.23
CA GLN A 40 -1.30 -9.36 -6.32
C GLN A 40 -1.34 -7.88 -5.90
N VAL A 41 -2.24 -7.51 -4.99
CA VAL A 41 -2.37 -6.13 -4.50
C VAL A 41 -1.25 -5.83 -3.51
N LYS A 42 -0.90 -6.79 -2.65
CA LYS A 42 0.24 -6.67 -1.74
C LYS A 42 1.57 -6.57 -2.49
N GLU A 43 1.79 -7.41 -3.51
CA GLU A 43 2.98 -7.33 -4.36
C GLU A 43 3.11 -5.97 -5.03
N LYS A 44 2.01 -5.41 -5.53
CA LYS A 44 2.01 -4.03 -6.05
C LYS A 44 2.43 -3.04 -4.97
N ILE A 45 1.88 -3.14 -3.75
CA ILE A 45 2.25 -2.24 -2.66
C ILE A 45 3.73 -2.38 -2.34
N SER A 46 4.24 -3.59 -2.13
CA SER A 46 5.66 -3.88 -1.87
C SER A 46 6.57 -3.25 -2.93
N ASN A 47 6.28 -3.50 -4.22
CA ASN A 47 7.08 -2.99 -5.34
C ASN A 47 7.05 -1.47 -5.43
N PHE A 48 5.87 -0.84 -5.36
CA PHE A 48 5.75 0.62 -5.52
C PHE A 48 6.21 1.41 -4.28
N CYS A 49 6.11 0.82 -3.09
CA CYS A 49 6.50 1.44 -1.83
C CYS A 49 7.94 1.08 -1.40
N HIS A 50 8.62 0.20 -2.15
CA HIS A 50 9.96 -0.33 -1.86
C HIS A 50 10.07 -0.86 -0.42
N VAL A 51 9.15 -1.76 -0.06
CA VAL A 51 9.14 -2.50 1.21
C VAL A 51 9.11 -3.99 0.95
N ALA A 52 9.60 -4.80 1.88
CA ALA A 52 9.52 -6.25 1.75
C ALA A 52 8.05 -6.73 1.82
N PRO A 53 7.67 -7.83 1.15
CA PRO A 53 6.31 -8.36 1.18
C PRO A 53 5.78 -8.71 2.58
N GLU A 54 6.68 -8.94 3.53
CA GLU A 54 6.36 -9.25 4.93
C GLU A 54 6.06 -8.01 5.79
N GLN A 55 6.37 -6.80 5.29
CA GLN A 55 6.13 -5.51 5.95
C GLN A 55 4.73 -4.95 5.65
#